data_AF-A0A3C1G7N0-F1
#
_entry.id   AF-A0A3C1G7N0-F1
#
_cell.length_a   1.000
_cell.length_b   1.000
_cell.length_c   1.000
_cell.angle_alpha   90.00
_cell.angle_beta   90.00
_cell.angle_gamma   90.00
#
_symmetry.space_group_name_H-M   'P 1'
#
loop_
_entity.id
_entity.type
_entity.pdbx_description
1 polymer ?
#
loop_
_entity_poly.entity_id
_entity_poly.type
_entity_poly.pdbx_seq_one_letter_code
_entity_poly.pdbx_strand_id
1 'polypeptide(L)'
;MAPARRRAAASGGRAAIYRSYEIFAADLASGALTRLTDNDGYDAEGAVSPDGKRIVFTSLMHPDPRKIVFSSNLHDPSGRSFALYLIDRDGGGLERLTWTESFASFPMFSRDGSQLVFCSNRGAAAPRDLDVFICDWVA
;
A
#
# COMPACT_ATOMS: atom_id res chain seq x y z
N MET A 1 -41.04 -31.58 -8.42
CA MET A 1 -39.69 -31.94 -8.92
C MET A 1 -38.87 -30.67 -8.97
N ALA A 2 -37.86 -30.53 -8.11
CA ALA A 2 -37.08 -29.29 -7.96
C ALA A 2 -35.98 -29.18 -9.04
N PRO A 3 -35.64 -27.99 -9.57
CA PRO A 3 -34.57 -27.87 -10.54
C PRO A 3 -33.20 -27.99 -9.85
N ALA A 4 -32.28 -28.68 -10.51
CA ALA A 4 -30.94 -29.00 -10.03
C ALA A 4 -30.07 -27.74 -9.84
N ARG A 5 -29.33 -27.69 -8.73
CA ARG A 5 -28.29 -26.67 -8.46
C ARG A 5 -27.12 -26.87 -9.44
N ARG A 6 -26.91 -25.93 -10.37
CA ARG A 6 -25.67 -25.86 -11.16
C ARG A 6 -24.55 -25.32 -10.26
N ARG A 7 -23.50 -26.12 -10.04
CA ARG A 7 -22.22 -25.62 -9.52
C ARG A 7 -21.48 -24.93 -10.68
N ALA A 8 -21.11 -23.67 -10.51
CA ALA A 8 -20.18 -23.01 -11.42
C ALA A 8 -18.77 -23.55 -11.16
N ALA A 9 -18.15 -24.13 -12.19
CA ALA A 9 -16.72 -24.38 -12.21
C ALA A 9 -15.99 -23.04 -12.33
N ALA A 10 -14.95 -22.82 -11.52
CA ALA A 10 -14.03 -21.71 -11.71
C ALA A 10 -13.28 -21.91 -13.02
N SER A 11 -13.73 -21.24 -14.09
CA SER A 11 -12.92 -21.06 -15.28
C SER A 11 -11.88 -19.98 -14.96
N GLY A 12 -10.61 -20.29 -15.22
CA GLY A 12 -9.45 -19.47 -14.86
C GLY A 12 -9.48 -18.05 -15.45
N GLY A 13 -10.20 -17.16 -14.79
CA GLY A 13 -10.16 -15.72 -15.06
C GLY A 13 -8.92 -15.12 -14.42
N ARG A 14 -7.96 -14.69 -15.25
CA ARG A 14 -7.06 -13.60 -14.86
C ARG A 14 -7.96 -12.40 -14.57
N ALA A 15 -8.17 -12.10 -13.29
CA ALA A 15 -8.89 -10.91 -12.87
C ALA A 15 -8.14 -9.69 -13.41
N ALA A 16 -8.87 -8.78 -14.04
CA ALA A 16 -8.33 -7.57 -14.62
C ALA A 16 -7.47 -6.82 -13.59
N ILE A 17 -6.18 -6.65 -13.87
CA ILE A 17 -5.37 -5.66 -13.19
C ILE A 17 -5.78 -4.33 -13.82
N TYR A 18 -6.66 -3.58 -13.15
CA TYR A 18 -7.02 -2.22 -13.54
C TYR A 18 -5.72 -1.41 -13.73
N ARG A 19 -5.63 -0.64 -14.83
CA ARG A 19 -4.37 0.03 -15.23
C ARG A 19 -3.88 1.07 -14.22
N SER A 20 -4.80 1.75 -13.52
CA SER A 20 -4.52 2.69 -12.45
C SER A 20 -5.80 2.94 -11.65
N TYR A 21 -5.65 3.44 -10.42
CA TYR A 21 -6.73 3.98 -9.61
C TYR A 21 -6.36 5.40 -9.22
N GLU A 22 -7.34 6.31 -9.24
CA GLU A 22 -7.11 7.74 -9.09
C GLU A 22 -8.05 8.29 -8.03
N ILE A 23 -7.59 9.34 -7.34
CA ILE A 23 -8.41 10.09 -6.40
C ILE A 23 -9.22 11.12 -7.16
N PHE A 24 -10.52 11.18 -6.87
CA PHE A 24 -11.43 12.21 -7.37
C PHE A 24 -12.07 12.95 -6.20
N ALA A 25 -12.26 14.26 -6.36
CA ALA A 25 -13.17 15.05 -5.54
C ALA A 25 -14.55 15.07 -6.20
N ALA A 26 -15.61 14.91 -5.41
CA ALA A 26 -16.98 15.00 -5.86
C ALA A 26 -17.71 16.17 -5.19
N ASP A 27 -18.36 17.01 -5.99
CA ASP A 27 -19.38 17.94 -5.51
C ASP A 27 -20.72 17.19 -5.47
N LEU A 28 -21.25 16.98 -4.26
CA LEU A 28 -22.46 16.16 -4.07
C LEU A 28 -23.75 16.86 -4.50
N ALA A 29 -23.75 18.20 -4.57
CA ALA A 29 -24.95 18.97 -4.94
C ALA A 29 -25.16 18.97 -6.46
N SER A 30 -24.07 19.07 -7.20
CA SER A 30 -24.06 19.11 -8.67
C SER A 30 -23.73 17.75 -9.30
N GLY A 31 -23.13 16.84 -8.56
CA GLY A 31 -22.57 15.59 -9.08
C GLY A 31 -21.26 15.78 -9.86
N ALA A 32 -20.69 16.99 -9.86
CA ALA A 32 -19.46 17.26 -10.59
C ALA A 32 -18.27 16.50 -9.98
N LEU A 33 -17.45 15.89 -10.83
CA LEU A 33 -16.25 15.17 -10.42
C LEU A 33 -14.99 15.92 -10.91
N THR A 34 -14.01 16.08 -10.04
CA THR A 34 -12.68 16.60 -10.36
C THR A 34 -11.65 15.53 -10.08
N ARG A 35 -10.87 15.14 -11.09
CA ARG A 35 -9.75 14.21 -10.92
C ARG A 35 -8.59 14.94 -10.21
N LEU A 36 -8.07 14.37 -9.14
CA LEU A 36 -7.01 14.98 -8.31
C LEU A 36 -5.63 14.37 -8.59
N THR A 37 -5.58 13.13 -9.07
CA THR A 37 -4.36 12.42 -9.43
C THR A 37 -4.46 11.92 -10.87
N ASP A 38 -3.34 11.93 -11.61
CA ASP A 38 -3.26 11.41 -12.97
C ASP A 38 -1.89 10.76 -13.18
N ASN A 39 -1.79 9.47 -12.88
CA ASN A 39 -0.55 8.71 -12.99
C ASN A 39 -0.80 7.21 -13.27
N ASP A 40 0.26 6.48 -13.62
CA ASP A 40 0.20 5.04 -13.93
C ASP A 40 0.13 4.14 -12.67
N GLY A 41 -0.07 4.72 -11.49
CA GLY A 41 -0.06 4.07 -10.19
C GLY A 41 -1.45 3.74 -9.62
N TYR A 42 -1.45 3.02 -8.50
CA TYR A 42 -2.63 2.80 -7.68
C TYR A 42 -2.68 3.88 -6.60
N ASP A 43 -3.67 4.77 -6.67
CA ASP A 43 -3.96 5.76 -5.63
C ASP A 43 -5.29 5.42 -4.91
N ALA A 44 -5.25 5.27 -3.59
CA ALA A 44 -6.43 4.89 -2.80
C ALA A 44 -6.35 5.33 -1.33
N GLU A 45 -7.37 4.99 -0.52
CA GLU A 45 -7.37 5.14 0.94
C GLU A 45 -7.20 6.59 1.43
N GLY A 46 -7.79 7.53 0.70
CA GLY A 46 -7.67 8.96 0.95
C GLY A 46 -8.38 9.45 2.22
N ALA A 47 -7.77 10.39 2.95
CA ALA A 47 -8.40 11.17 4.01
C ALA A 47 -8.14 12.68 3.82
N VAL A 48 -9.18 13.51 3.98
CA VAL A 48 -9.09 14.96 3.85
C VAL A 48 -8.66 15.57 5.20
N SER A 49 -7.78 16.57 5.17
CA SER A 49 -7.39 17.31 6.38
C SER A 49 -8.59 18.05 6.99
N PRO A 50 -8.60 18.31 8.31
CA PRO A 50 -9.72 18.98 8.97
C PRO A 50 -10.05 20.38 8.40
N ASP A 51 -9.04 21.08 7.87
CA ASP A 51 -9.20 22.37 7.21
C ASP A 51 -9.64 22.27 5.73
N GLY A 52 -9.81 21.06 5.21
CA GLY A 52 -10.24 20.78 3.84
C GLY A 52 -9.18 21.04 2.76
N LYS A 53 -7.97 21.46 3.13
CA LYS A 53 -6.97 21.94 2.16
C LYS A 53 -6.05 20.86 1.61
N ARG A 54 -5.99 19.69 2.25
CA ARG A 54 -5.04 18.62 1.93
C ARG A 54 -5.73 17.27 1.93
N ILE A 55 -5.16 16.33 1.20
CA ILE A 55 -5.57 14.92 1.19
C ILE A 55 -4.30 14.09 1.39
N VAL A 56 -4.36 13.14 2.32
CA VAL A 56 -3.38 12.04 2.41
C VAL A 56 -3.99 10.83 1.72
N PHE A 57 -3.22 10.10 0.92
CA PHE A 57 -3.68 8.89 0.23
C PHE A 57 -2.51 7.92 0.05
N THR A 58 -2.82 6.64 -0.14
CA THR A 58 -1.86 5.58 -0.45
C THR A 58 -1.56 5.61 -1.94
N SER A 59 -0.29 5.66 -2.33
CA SER A 59 0.18 5.50 -3.72
C SER A 59 1.20 4.38 -3.83
N LEU A 60 1.09 3.52 -4.85
CA LEU A 60 2.08 2.43 -5.10
C LEU A 60 3.34 2.89 -5.87
N MET A 61 3.62 4.19 -6.00
CA MET A 61 4.83 4.64 -6.70
C MET A 61 6.10 4.38 -5.88
N HIS A 62 6.92 3.41 -6.31
CA HIS A 62 8.37 3.44 -6.12
C HIS A 62 8.99 4.30 -7.26
N PRO A 63 10.04 5.11 -7.02
CA PRO A 63 10.67 5.95 -8.05
C PRO A 63 11.20 5.16 -9.27
N ASP A 64 11.64 3.91 -9.06
CA ASP A 64 11.77 2.91 -10.14
C ASP A 64 10.46 2.10 -10.28
N PRO A 65 9.73 2.19 -11.40
CA PRO A 65 8.46 1.48 -11.62
C PRO A 65 8.63 -0.04 -11.72
N ARG A 66 9.81 -0.60 -11.41
CA ARG A 66 10.14 -2.02 -11.37
C ARG A 66 10.23 -2.61 -9.97
N LYS A 67 10.13 -1.82 -8.90
CA LYS A 67 10.24 -2.31 -7.52
C LYS A 67 8.91 -2.24 -6.77
N ILE A 68 8.69 -3.17 -5.84
CA ILE A 68 7.54 -3.23 -4.96
C ILE A 68 8.06 -3.27 -3.52
N VAL A 69 7.63 -2.33 -2.69
CA VAL A 69 7.85 -2.38 -1.24
C VAL A 69 6.61 -2.96 -0.56
N PHE A 70 6.78 -3.93 0.35
CA PHE A 70 5.67 -4.58 1.04
C PHE A 70 6.05 -5.04 2.44
N SER A 71 5.03 -5.29 3.27
CA SER A 71 5.20 -5.82 4.62
C SER A 71 4.97 -7.33 4.63
N SER A 72 5.81 -8.09 5.33
CA SER A 72 5.68 -9.54 5.45
C SER A 72 6.26 -10.10 6.74
N ASN A 73 5.68 -11.20 7.23
CA ASN A 73 6.20 -12.02 8.33
C ASN A 73 7.03 -13.21 7.81
N LEU A 74 7.62 -13.12 6.62
CA LEU A 74 8.41 -14.19 5.99
C LEU A 74 9.44 -14.83 6.94
N HIS A 75 10.02 -14.03 7.84
CA HIS A 75 11.06 -14.47 8.79
C HIS A 75 10.52 -14.74 10.21
N ASP A 76 9.21 -14.60 10.42
CA ASP A 76 8.50 -14.90 11.67
C ASP A 76 7.10 -15.47 11.37
N PRO A 77 7.01 -16.62 10.68
CA PRO A 77 5.74 -17.11 10.11
C PRO A 77 4.69 -17.46 11.15
N SER A 78 5.10 -17.79 12.38
CA SER A 78 4.21 -18.08 13.51
C SER A 78 4.00 -16.90 14.45
N GLY A 79 4.76 -15.82 14.30
CA GLY A 79 4.70 -14.67 15.18
C GLY A 79 4.00 -13.47 14.56
N ARG A 80 4.23 -12.31 15.17
CA ARG A 80 3.60 -11.03 14.78
C ARG A 80 4.62 -10.00 14.33
N SER A 81 5.88 -10.40 14.14
CA SER A 81 6.91 -9.52 13.59
C SER A 81 6.72 -9.43 12.08
N PHE A 82 6.59 -8.20 11.60
CA PHE A 82 6.52 -7.90 10.18
C PHE A 82 7.68 -6.99 9.83
N ALA A 83 8.34 -7.30 8.73
CA ALA A 83 9.40 -6.46 8.18
C ALA A 83 8.96 -5.90 6.83
N LEU A 84 9.55 -4.79 6.44
CA LEU A 84 9.47 -4.28 5.08
C LEU A 84 10.45 -5.04 4.19
N TYR A 85 10.01 -5.33 2.97
CA TYR A 85 10.77 -5.98 1.92
C TYR A 85 10.65 -5.20 0.63
N LEU A 86 11.67 -5.30 -0.20
CA LEU A 86 11.69 -4.83 -1.58
C LEU A 86 11.78 -6.05 -2.50
N ILE A 87 11.07 -6.02 -3.61
CA ILE A 87 11.14 -7.07 -4.64
C ILE A 87 11.01 -6.44 -6.02
N ASP A 88 11.62 -7.08 -7.03
CA ASP A 88 11.39 -6.73 -8.42
C ASP A 88 9.97 -7.11 -8.86
N ARG A 89 9.42 -6.39 -9.84
CA ARG A 89 8.08 -6.65 -10.39
C ARG A 89 7.95 -7.99 -11.11
N ASP A 90 9.05 -8.59 -11.52
CA ASP A 90 9.08 -9.95 -12.06
C ASP A 90 9.14 -11.03 -10.96
N GLY A 91 9.19 -10.62 -9.68
CA GLY A 91 9.29 -11.49 -8.51
C GLY A 91 10.72 -11.85 -8.11
N GLY A 92 11.73 -11.30 -8.81
CA GLY A 92 13.14 -11.45 -8.46
C GLY A 92 13.61 -10.49 -7.37
N GLY A 93 14.89 -10.60 -6.97
CA GLY A 93 15.58 -9.56 -6.21
C GLY A 93 14.99 -9.26 -4.83
N LEU A 94 14.43 -10.27 -4.14
CA LEU A 94 13.87 -10.08 -2.80
C LEU A 94 14.94 -9.61 -1.81
N GLU A 95 14.69 -8.45 -1.21
CA GLU A 95 15.53 -7.81 -0.22
C GLU A 95 14.71 -7.47 1.03
N ARG A 96 15.28 -7.70 2.21
CA ARG A 96 14.68 -7.25 3.48
C ARG A 96 15.22 -5.87 3.82
N LEU A 97 14.34 -4.92 4.15
CA LEU A 97 14.70 -3.53 4.45
C LEU A 97 14.74 -3.21 5.95
N THR A 98 14.09 -4.01 6.80
CA THR A 98 14.03 -3.78 8.25
C THR A 98 14.23 -5.07 9.04
N TRP A 99 15.06 -5.06 10.09
CA TRP A 99 15.49 -6.27 10.82
C TRP A 99 15.05 -6.38 12.28
N THR A 100 14.38 -5.36 12.84
CA THR A 100 14.00 -5.39 14.25
C THR A 100 12.92 -6.44 14.51
N GLU A 101 12.89 -7.03 15.72
CA GLU A 101 11.84 -7.97 16.21
C GLU A 101 10.48 -7.28 16.43
N SER A 102 10.24 -6.22 15.68
CA SER A 102 9.12 -5.30 15.80
C SER A 102 8.24 -5.42 14.55
N PHE A 103 7.06 -4.83 14.60
CA PHE A 103 6.17 -4.69 13.45
C PHE A 103 6.62 -3.49 12.61
N ALA A 104 6.71 -3.65 11.30
CA ALA A 104 6.90 -2.57 10.32
C ALA A 104 5.93 -2.79 9.15
N SER A 105 5.09 -1.78 8.86
CA SER A 105 4.09 -1.87 7.80
C SER A 105 3.69 -0.50 7.26
N PHE A 106 2.82 -0.52 6.25
CA PHE A 106 2.29 0.66 5.55
C PHE A 106 3.40 1.53 4.95
N PRO A 107 4.38 0.94 4.20
CA PRO A 107 5.44 1.70 3.59
C PRO A 107 4.89 2.61 2.47
N MET A 108 5.35 3.86 2.42
CA MET A 108 5.11 4.76 1.30
C MET A 108 6.37 5.58 1.01
N PHE A 109 6.69 5.76 -0.27
CA PHE A 109 7.78 6.64 -0.68
C PHE A 109 7.32 8.10 -0.73
N SER A 110 8.25 9.02 -0.48
CA SER A 110 8.07 10.43 -0.88
C SER A 110 7.95 10.53 -2.40
N ARG A 111 7.35 11.62 -2.89
CA ARG A 111 7.10 11.83 -4.32
C ARG A 111 8.38 11.76 -5.19
N ASP A 112 9.48 12.26 -4.67
CA ASP A 112 10.79 12.24 -5.30
C ASP A 112 11.59 10.96 -5.02
N GLY A 113 11.04 10.04 -4.21
CA GLY A 113 11.65 8.79 -3.85
C GLY A 113 12.83 8.91 -2.88
N SER A 114 13.09 10.11 -2.34
CA SER A 114 14.23 10.33 -1.44
C SER A 114 13.96 9.92 0.00
N GLN A 115 12.72 9.58 0.36
CA GLN A 115 12.34 9.16 1.70
C GLN A 115 11.32 8.03 1.68
N LEU A 116 11.30 7.24 2.74
CA LEU A 116 10.31 6.21 3.02
C LEU A 116 9.65 6.50 4.37
N VAL A 117 8.31 6.57 4.39
CA VAL A 117 7.50 6.60 5.61
C VAL A 117 6.91 5.22 5.87
N PHE A 118 6.85 4.80 7.14
CA PHE A 118 6.24 3.54 7.56
C PHE A 118 5.82 3.59 9.02
N CYS A 119 4.91 2.70 9.42
CA CYS A 119 4.51 2.56 10.83
C CYS A 119 5.31 1.45 11.49
N SER A 120 5.74 1.67 12.74
CA SER A 120 6.38 0.63 13.55
C SER A 120 6.06 0.77 15.03
N ASN A 121 6.11 -0.33 15.77
CA ASN A 121 6.07 -0.32 17.23
C ASN A 121 7.48 -0.31 17.86
N ARG A 122 8.50 0.07 17.09
CA ARG A 122 9.87 0.18 17.58
C ARG A 122 9.95 1.26 18.65
N GLY A 123 10.41 0.90 19.84
CA GLY A 123 10.53 1.85 20.95
C GLY A 123 9.18 2.26 21.56
N ALA A 124 8.10 1.55 21.23
CA ALA A 124 6.77 1.79 21.76
C ALA A 124 6.73 1.73 23.29
N ALA A 125 5.98 2.65 23.90
CA ALA A 125 5.78 2.71 25.36
C ALA A 125 4.85 1.59 25.87
N ALA A 126 3.90 1.13 25.05
CA ALA A 126 3.02 0.02 25.37
C ALA A 126 2.91 -1.00 24.21
N PRO A 127 2.51 -2.25 24.51
CA PRO A 127 2.28 -3.25 23.49
C PRO A 127 1.24 -2.80 22.47
N ARG A 128 1.58 -2.93 21.17
CA ARG A 128 0.73 -2.58 20.00
C ARG A 128 0.60 -1.09 19.70
N ASP A 129 1.28 -0.21 20.40
CA ASP A 129 1.41 1.18 19.95
C ASP A 129 2.19 1.21 18.64
N LEU A 130 1.76 2.08 17.72
CA LEU A 130 2.41 2.30 16.44
C LEU A 130 2.77 3.77 16.31
N ASP A 131 4.04 4.03 16.06
CA ASP A 131 4.55 5.33 15.69
C ASP A 131 4.82 5.38 14.19
N VAL A 132 4.82 6.58 13.64
CA VAL A 132 5.17 6.84 12.24
C VAL A 132 6.64 7.21 12.17
N PHE A 133 7.39 6.48 11.34
CA PHE A 133 8.80 6.69 11.09
C PHE A 133 9.00 7.21 9.67
N ILE A 134 9.95 8.12 9.52
CA ILE A 134 10.45 8.56 8.22
C ILE A 134 11.95 8.30 8.18
N CYS A 135 12.46 7.78 7.07
CA CYS A 135 13.89 7.68 6.82
C CYS A 135 14.23 8.17 5.42
N ASP A 136 15.44 8.67 5.27
CA ASP A 136 15.98 8.96 3.94
C ASP A 136 16.22 7.63 3.20
N TRP A 137 15.86 7.61 1.93
CA TRP A 137 16.06 6.49 1.02
C TRP A 137 17.29 6.77 0.16
N VAL A 138 18.31 5.92 0.30
CA VAL A 138 19.54 5.99 -0.48
C VAL A 138 19.58 4.75 -1.35
N ALA A 139 19.41 4.96 -2.66
CA ALA A 139 19.47 3.91 -3.68
C ALA A 139 20.90 3.45 -3.95
#